data_AF-V9DZP3-F1
#
_entry.id   AF-V9DZP3-F1
#
_cell.length_a   1.000
_cell.length_b   1.000
_cell.length_c   1.000
_cell.angle_alpha   90.00
_cell.angle_beta   90.00
_cell.angle_gamma   90.00
#
_symmetry.space_group_name_H-M   'P 1'
#
loop_
_entity.id
_entity.type
_entity.pdbx_description
1 polymer ?
#
loop_
_entity_poly.entity_id
_entity_poly.type
_entity_poly.pdbx_seq_one_letter_code
_entity_poly.pdbx_strand_id
1 'polypeptide(L)'
;MGRADVLVLFAFDNVLVDVDSDIHIARALDADLANTTWSKNAADKKIDRAKTMDEFFVELAKHHPEVTHEDIRNAAQRLPFNQSILDAVRLVVDDFGATCKIVSDSTVFGVRSFLEHHGLADQVSEVVANSTHFEDGGKVLRVRPYHGNHLAPHGCRNCPNNLCKGVVLERILQQ
;
A
#
# COMPACT_ATOMS: atom_id res chain seq x y z
N MET A 1 25.66 -11.00 26.08
CA MET A 1 24.19 -10.80 25.97
C MET A 1 23.85 -10.90 24.50
N GLY A 2 23.06 -11.90 24.09
CA GLY A 2 22.60 -12.00 22.70
C GLY A 2 21.75 -10.77 22.37
N ARG A 3 21.97 -10.18 21.19
CA ARG A 3 21.15 -9.08 20.67
C ARG A 3 19.71 -9.63 20.60
N ALA A 4 18.74 -8.93 21.19
CA ALA A 4 17.34 -9.27 20.97
C ALA A 4 17.01 -8.97 19.50
N ASP A 5 16.36 -9.90 18.82
CA ASP A 5 15.88 -9.67 17.45
C ASP A 5 14.76 -8.62 17.50
N VAL A 6 15.08 -7.41 17.06
CA VAL A 6 14.12 -6.29 17.06
C VAL A 6 13.35 -6.32 15.75
N LEU A 7 12.02 -6.34 15.86
CA LEU A 7 11.09 -6.14 14.74
C LEU A 7 10.54 -4.72 14.78
N VAL A 8 10.67 -4.00 13.66
CA VAL A 8 10.05 -2.69 13.45
C VAL A 8 9.02 -2.81 12.33
N LEU A 9 7.79 -2.40 12.62
CA LEU A 9 6.67 -2.41 11.69
C LEU A 9 6.22 -0.99 11.40
N PHE A 10 6.36 -0.56 10.15
CA PHE A 10 5.88 0.73 9.72
C PHE A 10 4.51 0.61 9.03
N ALA A 11 3.64 1.59 9.27
CA ALA A 11 2.57 1.90 8.33
C ALA A 11 3.16 2.66 7.14
N PHE A 12 2.45 2.72 6.01
CA PHE A 12 2.91 3.50 4.84
C PHE A 12 2.27 4.88 4.81
N ASP A 13 0.95 4.94 4.63
CA ASP A 13 0.20 6.21 4.54
C ASP A 13 0.26 6.99 5.85
N ASN A 14 0.51 8.30 5.73
CA ASN A 14 0.69 9.24 6.84
C ASN A 14 1.82 8.85 7.82
N VAL A 15 2.76 8.01 7.39
CA VAL A 15 3.94 7.62 8.16
C VAL A 15 5.18 7.69 7.28
N LEU A 16 5.34 6.75 6.32
CA LEU A 16 6.46 6.78 5.36
C LEU A 16 6.24 7.82 4.27
N VAL A 17 4.99 8.01 3.88
CA VAL A 17 4.55 9.08 2.98
C VAL A 17 3.60 10.01 3.75
N ASP A 18 3.60 11.30 3.42
CA ASP A 18 2.84 12.34 4.14
C ASP A 18 1.37 12.42 3.69
N VAL A 19 0.95 11.49 2.84
CA VAL A 19 -0.36 11.50 2.20
C VAL A 19 -1.03 10.13 2.28
N ASP A 20 -2.31 10.11 1.96
CA ASP A 20 -3.03 8.92 1.53
C ASP A 20 -2.53 8.53 0.11
N SER A 21 -1.74 7.46 0.01
CA SER A 21 -1.09 7.09 -1.25
C SER A 21 -2.08 6.74 -2.36
N ASP A 22 -3.15 6.01 -2.05
CA ASP A 22 -4.12 5.54 -3.04
C ASP A 22 -4.81 6.72 -3.73
N ILE A 23 -5.37 7.66 -2.97
CA ILE A 23 -6.05 8.82 -3.57
C ILE A 23 -5.06 9.77 -4.24
N HIS A 24 -3.82 9.87 -3.73
CA HIS A 24 -2.80 10.73 -4.31
C HIS A 24 -2.32 10.21 -5.66
N ILE A 25 -2.05 8.89 -5.76
CA ILE A 25 -1.72 8.22 -7.02
C ILE A 25 -2.90 8.36 -8.00
N ALA A 26 -4.12 8.08 -7.55
CA ALA A 26 -5.30 8.18 -8.39
C ALA A 26 -5.47 9.59 -8.97
N ARG A 27 -5.35 10.63 -8.13
CA ARG A 27 -5.44 12.02 -8.58
C ARG A 27 -4.32 12.47 -9.51
N ALA A 28 -3.13 11.89 -9.36
CA ALA A 28 -2.01 12.18 -10.26
C ALA A 28 -2.23 11.58 -11.67
N LEU A 29 -3.01 10.51 -11.77
CA LEU A 29 -3.34 9.85 -13.03
C LEU A 29 -4.61 10.45 -13.68
N ASP A 30 -5.67 10.63 -12.89
CA ASP A 30 -6.91 11.29 -13.31
C ASP A 30 -7.66 11.81 -12.06
N ALA A 31 -7.63 13.13 -11.86
CA ALA A 31 -8.24 13.77 -10.70
C ALA A 31 -9.78 13.68 -10.68
N ASP A 32 -10.43 13.78 -11.83
CA ASP A 32 -11.89 13.77 -11.92
C ASP A 32 -12.44 12.36 -11.71
N LEU A 33 -11.79 11.36 -12.32
CA LEU A 33 -12.11 9.96 -12.08
C LEU A 33 -11.85 9.58 -10.61
N ALA A 34 -10.72 10.00 -10.04
CA ALA A 34 -10.43 9.73 -8.63
C ALA A 34 -11.50 10.33 -7.70
N ASN A 35 -11.87 11.59 -7.90
CA ASN A 35 -12.90 12.24 -7.08
C ASN A 35 -14.27 11.54 -7.23
N THR A 36 -14.62 11.11 -8.44
CA THR A 36 -15.87 10.40 -8.72
C THR A 36 -15.88 9.03 -8.05
N THR A 37 -14.80 8.25 -8.19
CA THR A 37 -14.69 6.90 -7.62
C THR A 37 -14.67 6.94 -6.09
N TRP A 38 -13.98 7.89 -5.46
CA TRP A 38 -14.01 8.03 -4.00
C TRP A 38 -15.36 8.51 -3.49
N SER A 39 -15.99 9.48 -4.15
CA SER A 39 -17.31 9.98 -3.73
C SER A 39 -18.37 8.88 -3.80
N LYS A 40 -18.33 8.05 -4.85
CA LYS A 40 -19.19 6.87 -5.00
C LYS A 40 -19.00 5.86 -3.86
N ASN A 41 -17.75 5.61 -3.45
CA ASN A 41 -17.41 4.62 -2.43
C ASN A 41 -17.44 5.16 -0.99
N ALA A 42 -17.61 6.47 -0.78
CA ALA A 42 -17.68 7.10 0.54
C ALA A 42 -19.02 6.91 1.28
N ALA A 43 -20.04 6.36 0.62
CA ALA A 43 -21.40 6.22 1.18
C ALA A 43 -21.47 5.33 2.44
N ASP A 44 -20.53 4.41 2.63
CA ASP A 44 -20.58 3.37 3.67
C ASP A 44 -19.83 3.69 4.98
N LYS A 45 -19.48 4.96 5.25
CA LYS A 45 -18.74 5.48 6.43
C LYS A 45 -17.31 4.90 6.65
N LYS A 46 -16.96 3.79 6.01
CA LYS A 46 -15.60 3.24 5.91
C LYS A 46 -15.35 2.84 4.47
N ILE A 47 -14.54 3.61 3.76
CA ILE A 47 -14.15 3.32 2.37
C ILE A 47 -13.35 2.02 2.35
N ASP A 48 -13.79 1.05 1.55
CA ASP A 48 -12.98 -0.12 1.19
C ASP A 48 -11.94 0.32 0.17
N ARG A 49 -10.70 0.51 0.63
CA ARG A 49 -9.61 1.05 -0.19
C ARG A 49 -9.22 0.11 -1.32
N ALA A 50 -9.17 -1.20 -1.05
CA ALA A 50 -8.82 -2.20 -2.06
C ALA A 50 -9.85 -2.20 -3.20
N LYS A 51 -11.14 -2.21 -2.86
CA LYS A 51 -12.23 -2.13 -3.84
C LYS A 51 -12.19 -0.79 -4.61
N THR A 52 -12.02 0.31 -3.90
CA THR A 52 -12.01 1.66 -4.50
C THR A 52 -10.87 1.81 -5.50
N MET A 53 -9.67 1.33 -5.16
CA MET A 53 -8.52 1.33 -6.07
C MET A 53 -8.71 0.37 -7.25
N ASP A 54 -9.28 -0.82 -7.05
CA ASP A 54 -9.58 -1.75 -8.14
C ASP A 54 -10.55 -1.12 -9.14
N GLU A 55 -11.63 -0.50 -8.64
CA GLU A 55 -12.60 0.23 -9.48
C GLU A 55 -11.92 1.38 -10.23
N PHE A 56 -11.08 2.16 -9.56
CA PHE A 56 -10.36 3.27 -10.18
C PHE A 56 -9.47 2.78 -11.34
N PHE A 57 -8.61 1.78 -11.12
CA PHE A 57 -7.71 1.32 -12.18
C PHE A 57 -8.44 0.64 -13.35
N VAL A 58 -9.56 -0.04 -13.08
CA VAL A 58 -10.41 -0.61 -14.14
C VAL A 58 -11.04 0.49 -15.01
N GLU A 59 -11.56 1.56 -14.41
CA GLU A 59 -12.12 2.68 -15.17
C GLU A 59 -11.04 3.51 -15.85
N LEU A 60 -9.88 3.70 -15.21
CA LEU A 60 -8.73 4.38 -15.78
C LEU A 60 -8.28 3.70 -17.07
N ALA A 61 -8.14 2.37 -17.08
CA ALA A 61 -7.74 1.62 -18.26
C ALA A 61 -8.76 1.72 -19.42
N LYS A 62 -10.04 1.99 -19.12
CA LYS A 62 -11.08 2.19 -20.15
C LYS A 62 -11.05 3.61 -20.73
N HIS A 63 -10.87 4.61 -19.87
CA HIS A 63 -10.90 6.02 -20.27
C HIS A 63 -9.55 6.49 -20.85
N HIS A 64 -8.46 5.90 -20.36
CA HIS A 64 -7.08 6.26 -20.66
C HIS A 64 -6.25 5.03 -21.03
N PRO A 65 -6.53 4.37 -22.17
CA PRO A 65 -5.79 3.19 -22.62
C PRO A 65 -4.29 3.47 -22.90
N GLU A 66 -3.89 4.73 -23.01
CA GLU A 66 -2.51 5.18 -23.14
C GLU A 66 -1.74 5.16 -21.81
N VAL A 67 -2.41 5.19 -20.66
CA VAL A 67 -1.77 5.15 -19.34
C VAL A 67 -1.17 3.77 -19.12
N THR A 68 0.14 3.74 -18.91
CA THR A 68 0.90 2.51 -18.76
C THR A 68 1.11 2.15 -17.29
N HIS A 69 1.55 0.91 -17.03
CA HIS A 69 2.02 0.53 -15.70
C HIS A 69 3.22 1.37 -15.22
N GLU A 70 4.01 1.95 -16.14
CA GLU A 70 5.11 2.84 -15.82
C GLU A 70 4.61 4.20 -15.32
N ASP A 71 3.52 4.71 -15.89
CA ASP A 71 2.89 5.94 -15.40
C ASP A 71 2.34 5.77 -13.98
N ILE A 72 1.69 4.63 -13.70
CA ILE A 72 1.22 4.29 -12.35
C ILE A 72 2.40 4.18 -11.38
N ARG A 73 3.49 3.53 -11.80
CA ARG A 73 4.74 3.43 -11.02
C ARG A 73 5.30 4.81 -10.74
N ASN A 74 5.41 5.67 -11.75
CA ASN A 74 5.94 7.03 -11.64
C ASN A 74 5.10 7.89 -10.67
N ALA A 75 3.77 7.74 -10.69
CA ALA A 75 2.89 8.40 -9.73
C ALA A 75 3.19 7.93 -8.29
N ALA A 76 3.39 6.63 -8.07
CA ALA A 76 3.74 6.09 -6.75
C ALA A 76 5.13 6.54 -6.27
N GLN A 77 6.11 6.65 -7.16
CA GLN A 77 7.47 7.09 -6.83
C GLN A 77 7.54 8.54 -6.34
N ARG A 78 6.61 9.39 -6.83
CA ARG A 78 6.55 10.82 -6.53
C ARG A 78 5.65 11.16 -5.33
N LEU A 79 5.18 10.17 -4.58
CA LEU A 79 4.42 10.41 -3.35
C LEU A 79 5.20 11.35 -2.42
N PRO A 80 4.56 12.40 -1.87
CA PRO A 80 5.22 13.30 -0.92
C PRO A 80 5.65 12.56 0.36
N PHE A 81 6.85 12.87 0.85
CA PHE A 81 7.39 12.29 2.08
C PHE A 81 8.37 13.25 2.75
N ASN A 82 8.62 13.02 4.04
CA ASN A 82 9.68 13.66 4.79
C ASN A 82 10.94 12.79 4.81
N GLN A 83 12.07 13.30 4.34
CA GLN A 83 13.34 12.54 4.27
C GLN A 83 13.72 11.86 5.59
N SER A 84 13.43 12.49 6.73
CA SER A 84 13.74 11.95 8.05
C SER A 84 13.09 10.60 8.34
N ILE A 85 11.92 10.28 7.76
CA ILE A 85 11.30 8.97 7.99
C ILE A 85 12.02 7.86 7.20
N LEU A 86 12.52 8.16 6.00
CA LEU A 86 13.30 7.19 5.23
C LEU A 86 14.67 6.97 5.89
N ASP A 87 15.26 8.01 6.45
CA ASP A 87 16.50 7.90 7.23
C ASP A 87 16.28 7.09 8.50
N ALA A 88 15.11 7.19 9.15
CA ALA A 88 14.75 6.32 10.27
C ALA A 88 14.63 4.84 9.87
N VAL A 89 14.10 4.54 8.67
CA VAL A 89 14.06 3.16 8.14
C VAL A 89 15.48 2.61 7.96
N ARG A 90 16.39 3.39 7.37
CA ARG A 90 17.80 2.98 7.20
C ARG A 90 18.48 2.79 8.55
N LEU A 91 18.32 3.74 9.46
CA LEU A 91 18.88 3.70 10.81
C LEU A 91 18.51 2.40 11.54
N VAL A 92 17.22 2.02 11.57
CA VAL A 92 16.80 0.82 12.31
C VAL A 92 17.38 -0.47 11.72
N VAL A 93 17.58 -0.55 10.41
CA VAL A 93 18.10 -1.75 9.75
C VAL A 93 19.63 -1.75 9.77
N ASP A 94 20.25 -0.71 9.23
CA ASP A 94 21.68 -0.68 8.92
C ASP A 94 22.52 -0.54 10.20
N ASP A 95 22.09 0.30 11.13
CA ASP A 95 22.84 0.57 12.37
C ASP A 95 22.36 -0.33 13.52
N PHE A 96 21.03 -0.49 13.64
CA PHE A 96 20.44 -1.26 14.74
C PHE A 96 20.18 -2.73 14.43
N GLY A 97 20.36 -3.18 13.18
CA GLY A 97 20.22 -4.58 12.80
C GLY A 97 18.80 -5.12 13.00
N ALA A 98 17.79 -4.25 12.99
CA ALA A 98 16.40 -4.63 13.16
C ALA A 98 15.83 -5.23 11.87
N THR A 99 14.89 -6.16 12.01
CA THR A 99 14.05 -6.58 10.90
C THR A 99 12.98 -5.51 10.68
N CYS A 100 12.98 -4.89 9.50
CA CYS A 100 11.95 -3.91 9.13
C CYS A 100 10.94 -4.54 8.16
N LYS A 101 9.65 -4.29 8.41
CA LYS A 101 8.52 -4.71 7.58
C LYS A 101 7.49 -3.58 7.49
N ILE A 102 6.69 -3.57 6.42
CA ILE A 102 5.59 -2.63 6.24
C ILE A 102 4.25 -3.35 6.32
N VAL A 103 3.30 -2.76 7.04
CA VAL A 103 1.90 -3.18 7.06
C VAL A 103 1.01 -1.99 6.74
N SER A 104 0.41 -2.00 5.54
CA SER A 104 -0.34 -0.86 5.03
C SER A 104 -1.65 -1.27 4.38
N ASP A 105 -2.64 -0.37 4.45
CA ASP A 105 -3.91 -0.52 3.74
C ASP A 105 -3.87 0.07 2.31
N SER A 106 -2.66 0.26 1.78
CA SER A 106 -2.38 0.69 0.41
C SER A 106 -2.22 -0.51 -0.53
N THR A 107 -1.88 -0.27 -1.79
CA THR A 107 -1.54 -1.30 -2.78
C THR A 107 -0.10 -1.78 -2.65
N VAL A 108 0.15 -3.09 -2.79
CA VAL A 108 1.52 -3.65 -2.82
C VAL A 108 2.35 -3.02 -3.95
N PHE A 109 1.76 -2.84 -5.13
CA PHE A 109 2.43 -2.20 -6.27
C PHE A 109 2.91 -0.76 -5.95
N GLY A 110 2.05 0.06 -5.36
CA GLY A 110 2.39 1.44 -5.01
C GLY A 110 3.49 1.52 -3.95
N VAL A 111 3.35 0.75 -2.86
CA VAL A 111 4.34 0.70 -1.78
C VAL A 111 5.71 0.24 -2.32
N ARG A 112 5.76 -0.88 -3.07
CA ARG A 112 7.03 -1.38 -3.60
C ARG A 112 7.67 -0.41 -4.59
N SER A 113 6.88 0.19 -5.47
CA SER A 113 7.37 1.19 -6.43
C SER A 113 8.06 2.36 -5.73
N PHE A 114 7.48 2.84 -4.62
CA PHE A 114 8.08 3.89 -3.80
C PHE A 114 9.39 3.42 -3.15
N LEU A 115 9.39 2.25 -2.49
CA LEU A 115 10.58 1.73 -1.80
C LEU A 115 11.74 1.48 -2.76
N GLU A 116 11.47 0.90 -3.93
CA GLU A 116 12.46 0.65 -4.98
C GLU A 116 13.12 1.95 -5.44
N HIS A 117 12.31 2.99 -5.69
CA HIS A 117 12.82 4.28 -6.16
C HIS A 117 13.66 5.02 -5.12
N HIS A 118 13.28 4.92 -3.84
CA HIS A 118 13.98 5.60 -2.74
C HIS A 118 15.09 4.76 -2.09
N GLY A 119 15.45 3.63 -2.70
CA GLY A 119 16.55 2.77 -2.24
C GLY A 119 16.30 2.16 -0.86
N LEU A 120 15.06 1.73 -0.60
CA LEU A 120 14.63 1.08 0.65
C LEU A 120 14.21 -0.39 0.44
N ALA A 121 14.31 -0.92 -0.77
CA ALA A 121 13.87 -2.28 -1.09
C ALA A 121 14.62 -3.34 -0.27
N ASP A 122 15.91 -3.14 -0.03
CA ASP A 122 16.75 -4.08 0.73
C ASP A 122 16.55 -3.95 2.25
N GLN A 123 16.14 -2.77 2.73
CA GLN A 123 15.87 -2.52 4.14
C GLN A 123 14.51 -3.09 4.57
N VAL A 124 13.53 -3.16 3.66
CA VAL A 124 12.18 -3.65 3.98
C VAL A 124 12.02 -5.12 3.56
N SER A 125 12.17 -6.02 4.53
CA SER A 125 12.12 -7.48 4.30
C SER A 125 10.76 -8.01 3.83
N GLU A 126 9.65 -7.32 4.16
CA GLU A 126 8.31 -7.71 3.74
C GLU A 126 7.36 -6.52 3.68
N VAL A 127 6.51 -6.49 2.65
CA VAL A 127 5.38 -5.57 2.52
C VAL A 127 4.08 -6.38 2.60
N VAL A 128 3.30 -6.16 3.65
CA VAL A 128 1.96 -6.71 3.82
C VAL A 128 0.94 -5.62 3.53
N ALA A 129 0.31 -5.71 2.36
CA ALA A 129 -0.67 -4.74 1.89
C ALA A 129 -1.71 -5.40 0.96
N ASN A 130 -2.60 -4.61 0.36
CA ASN A 130 -3.58 -5.12 -0.60
C ASN A 130 -2.86 -5.59 -1.87
N SER A 131 -2.98 -6.88 -2.19
CA SER A 131 -2.24 -7.50 -3.29
C SER A 131 -2.64 -6.92 -4.64
N THR A 132 -1.68 -6.89 -5.56
CA THR A 132 -1.85 -6.33 -6.89
C THR A 132 -1.34 -7.28 -7.95
N HIS A 133 -2.06 -7.38 -9.07
CA HIS A 133 -1.63 -8.14 -10.23
C HIS A 133 -2.12 -7.47 -11.51
N PHE A 134 -1.41 -7.68 -12.61
CA PHE A 134 -1.82 -7.17 -13.91
C PHE A 134 -2.68 -8.21 -14.65
N GLU A 135 -3.73 -7.72 -15.30
CA GLU A 135 -4.59 -8.48 -16.22
C GLU A 135 -4.53 -7.85 -17.62
N ASP A 136 -5.19 -8.49 -18.60
CA ASP A 136 -5.30 -8.02 -19.98
C ASP A 136 -3.93 -7.67 -20.60
N GLY A 137 -2.98 -8.60 -20.46
CA GLY A 137 -1.63 -8.44 -21.02
C GLY A 137 -0.81 -7.30 -20.42
N GLY A 138 -1.14 -6.83 -19.21
CA GLY A 138 -0.43 -5.72 -18.55
C GLY A 138 -1.20 -4.41 -18.52
N LYS A 139 -2.38 -4.34 -19.15
CA LYS A 139 -3.15 -3.09 -19.30
C LYS A 139 -3.92 -2.68 -18.06
N VAL A 140 -4.39 -3.65 -17.27
CA VAL A 140 -5.25 -3.37 -16.12
C VAL A 140 -4.55 -3.82 -14.84
N LEU A 141 -4.25 -2.87 -13.95
CA LEU A 141 -3.80 -3.17 -12.61
C LEU A 141 -5.01 -3.51 -11.73
N ARG A 142 -5.06 -4.74 -11.21
CA ARG A 142 -6.08 -5.17 -10.27
C ARG A 142 -5.59 -5.05 -8.84
N VAL A 143 -6.52 -4.75 -7.94
CA VAL A 143 -6.28 -4.70 -6.50
C VAL A 143 -7.21 -5.69 -5.81
N ARG A 144 -6.65 -6.46 -4.87
CA ARG A 144 -7.40 -7.43 -4.06
C ARG A 144 -7.14 -7.20 -2.58
N PRO A 145 -8.17 -7.30 -1.73
CA PRO A 145 -8.02 -7.14 -0.30
C PRO A 145 -7.08 -8.21 0.25
N TYR A 146 -6.25 -7.86 1.24
CA TYR A 146 -5.37 -8.83 1.91
C TYR A 146 -6.17 -9.94 2.60
N HIS A 147 -7.21 -9.56 3.34
CA HIS A 147 -8.25 -10.47 3.79
C HIS A 147 -9.28 -10.64 2.69
N GLY A 148 -9.07 -11.66 1.86
CA GLY A 148 -9.98 -12.01 0.77
C GLY A 148 -11.40 -12.35 1.25
N ASN A 149 -12.40 -12.08 0.41
CA ASN A 149 -13.82 -12.37 0.69
C ASN A 149 -14.13 -13.87 0.91
N HIS A 150 -13.19 -14.76 0.55
CA HIS A 150 -13.29 -16.20 0.77
C HIS A 150 -12.84 -16.62 2.18
N LEU A 151 -12.26 -15.70 2.95
CA LEU A 151 -11.86 -15.93 4.34
C LEU A 151 -12.98 -15.47 5.27
N ALA A 152 -13.11 -16.13 6.42
CA ALA A 152 -13.97 -15.64 7.48
C ALA A 152 -13.52 -14.23 7.91
N PRO A 153 -14.44 -13.29 8.16
CA PRO A 153 -14.07 -11.99 8.71
C PRO A 153 -13.26 -12.15 10.00
N HIS A 154 -12.21 -11.36 10.16
CA HIS A 154 -11.32 -11.43 11.33
C HIS A 154 -11.99 -10.97 12.65
N GLY A 155 -13.21 -10.44 12.59
CA GLY A 155 -14.03 -10.11 13.77
C GLY A 155 -13.63 -8.82 14.50
N CYS A 156 -12.62 -8.08 14.05
CA CYS A 156 -12.23 -6.82 14.68
C CYS A 156 -13.26 -5.71 14.37
N ARG A 157 -13.71 -4.98 15.41
CA ARG A 157 -14.70 -3.90 15.27
C ARG A 157 -14.15 -2.65 14.56
N ASN A 158 -12.86 -2.39 14.72
CA ASN A 158 -12.24 -1.13 14.32
C ASN A 158 -11.44 -1.22 13.02
N CYS A 159 -11.10 -2.43 12.57
CA CYS A 159 -10.32 -2.61 11.35
C CYS A 159 -11.22 -2.49 10.12
N PRO A 160 -10.67 -2.09 8.97
CA PRO A 160 -11.35 -2.25 7.70
C PRO A 160 -11.43 -3.76 7.35
N ASN A 161 -12.35 -4.12 6.47
CA ASN A 161 -12.60 -5.53 6.13
C ASN A 161 -11.42 -6.16 5.38
N ASN A 162 -10.68 -5.36 4.62
CA ASN A 162 -9.65 -5.81 3.70
C ASN A 162 -8.29 -6.03 4.35
N LEU A 163 -7.92 -5.37 5.46
CA LEU A 163 -6.66 -5.62 6.16
C LEU A 163 -6.73 -5.31 7.67
N CYS A 164 -6.41 -6.31 8.51
CA CYS A 164 -6.28 -6.17 9.95
C CYS A 164 -4.81 -6.22 10.37
N LYS A 165 -4.28 -5.06 10.79
CA LYS A 165 -2.88 -4.96 11.24
C LYS A 165 -2.58 -5.83 12.48
N GLY A 166 -3.57 -6.07 13.34
CA GLY A 166 -3.43 -6.94 14.52
C GLY A 166 -3.18 -8.39 14.12
N VAL A 167 -4.04 -8.96 13.26
CA VAL A 167 -3.88 -10.33 12.75
C VAL A 167 -2.58 -10.48 11.95
N VAL A 168 -2.20 -9.46 11.16
CA VAL A 168 -0.92 -9.45 10.45
C VAL A 168 0.25 -9.47 11.43
N LEU A 169 0.23 -8.66 12.48
CA LEU A 169 1.26 -8.64 13.51
C LEU A 169 1.38 -10.01 14.21
N GLU A 170 0.27 -10.62 14.60
CA GLU A 170 0.26 -11.95 15.22
C GLU A 170 0.91 -13.00 14.31
N ARG A 171 0.59 -12.98 13.01
CA ARG A 171 1.22 -13.85 12.02
C ARG A 171 2.72 -13.60 11.89
N ILE A 172 3.16 -12.33 11.89
CA ILE A 172 4.58 -11.96 11.77
C ILE A 172 5.37 -12.40 13.00
N LEU A 173 4.82 -12.26 14.21
CA LEU A 173 5.47 -12.66 15.46
C LEU A 173 5.65 -14.18 15.61
N GLN A 174 5.02 -14.97 14.73
CA GLN A 174 5.15 -16.43 14.68
C GLN A 174 6.17 -16.93 13.65
N GLN A 175 6.81 -16.02 12.89
CA GLN A 175 7.89 -16.33 11.94
C GLN A 175 9.23 -16.43 12.65
#